data_AF-A0A3E0VK31-F1
#
_entry.id   AF-A0A3E0VK31-F1
#
_cell.length_a   1.000
_cell.length_b   1.000
_cell.length_c   1.000
_cell.angle_alpha   90.00
_cell.angle_beta   90.00
_cell.angle_gamma   90.00
#
_symmetry.space_group_name_H-M   'P 1'
#
loop_
_entity.id
_entity.type
_entity.pdbx_description
1 polymer ?
#
loop_
_entity_poly.entity_id
_entity_poly.type
_entity_poly.pdbx_seq_one_letter_code
_entity_poly.pdbx_strand_id
1 'polypeptide(L)'
;MISIDWGAFALVFGISFAAAVGIVVFYALGLRLLSAGSPDDTGDDGAVVSGTRGARPLAATVGGYACLAIGVAAVLYSLYLIIPQFH
;
A
#
# COMPACT_ATOMS: atom_id res chain seq x y z
N MET A 1 43.17 9.26 -7.67
CA MET A 1 42.00 9.95 -8.25
C MET A 1 40.80 9.07 -7.96
N ILE A 2 39.82 9.54 -7.18
CA ILE A 2 38.60 8.77 -6.92
C ILE A 2 37.81 8.72 -8.22
N SER A 3 37.71 7.55 -8.84
CA SER A 3 36.79 7.31 -9.95
C SER A 3 35.38 7.21 -9.37
N ILE A 4 34.54 8.21 -9.64
CA ILE A 4 33.12 8.15 -9.29
C ILE A 4 32.45 7.10 -10.19
N ASP A 5 31.84 6.12 -9.54
CA ASP A 5 30.96 5.17 -10.22
C ASP A 5 29.54 5.75 -10.31
N TRP A 6 29.27 6.41 -11.43
CA TRP A 6 27.93 6.92 -11.75
C TRP A 6 26.87 5.82 -11.85
N GLY A 7 27.28 4.59 -12.19
CA GLY A 7 26.40 3.43 -12.29
C GLY A 7 25.88 2.99 -10.93
N ALA A 8 26.72 2.99 -9.90
CA ALA A 8 26.32 2.66 -8.53
C ALA A 8 25.21 3.60 -8.00
N PHE A 9 25.33 4.91 -8.27
CA PHE A 9 24.31 5.88 -7.89
C PHE A 9 22.98 5.66 -8.62
N ALA A 10 23.03 5.44 -9.94
CA ALA A 10 21.85 5.16 -10.73
C ALA A 10 21.14 3.88 -10.28
N LEU A 11 21.90 2.84 -9.89
CA LEU A 11 21.36 1.59 -9.39
C LEU A 11 20.64 1.76 -8.05
N VAL A 12 21.26 2.44 -7.08
CA VAL A 12 20.63 2.70 -5.77
C VAL A 12 19.37 3.55 -5.95
N PHE A 13 19.43 4.56 -6.79
CA PHE A 13 18.26 5.37 -7.14
C PHE A 13 17.14 4.51 -7.72
N GLY A 14 17.47 3.67 -8.72
CA GLY A 14 16.50 2.81 -9.39
C GLY A 14 15.83 1.83 -8.43
N ILE A 15 16.62 1.15 -7.58
CA ILE A 15 16.10 0.19 -6.60
C ILE A 15 15.23 0.90 -5.55
N SER A 16 15.70 2.02 -5.01
CA SER A 16 14.96 2.78 -3.99
C SER A 16 13.64 3.33 -4.55
N PHE A 17 13.68 3.84 -5.78
CA PHE A 17 12.50 4.35 -6.46
C PHE A 17 11.49 3.24 -6.75
N ALA A 18 11.95 2.10 -7.30
CA ALA A 18 11.08 0.97 -7.57
C ALA A 18 10.43 0.41 -6.30
N ALA A 19 11.20 0.30 -5.20
CA ALA A 19 10.68 -0.11 -3.91
C ALA A 19 9.61 0.88 -3.38
N ALA A 20 9.89 2.19 -3.44
CA ALA A 20 8.94 3.20 -3.02
C ALA A 20 7.64 3.15 -3.84
N VAL A 21 7.73 3.10 -5.17
CA VAL A 21 6.56 2.99 -6.05
C VAL A 21 5.76 1.73 -5.75
N GLY A 22 6.42 0.57 -5.59
CA GLY A 22 5.76 -0.69 -5.25
C GLY A 22 4.94 -0.57 -3.96
N ILE A 23 5.55 -0.10 -2.87
CA ILE A 23 4.87 0.06 -1.57
C ILE A 23 3.68 1.02 -1.68
N VAL A 24 3.86 2.16 -2.36
CA VAL A 24 2.80 3.17 -2.53
C VAL A 24 1.63 2.61 -3.35
N VAL A 25 1.89 1.83 -4.41
CA VAL A 25 0.85 1.23 -5.24
C VAL A 25 0.04 0.20 -4.44
N PHE A 26 0.70 -0.70 -3.70
CA PHE A 26 0.00 -1.66 -2.84
C PHE A 26 -0.86 -0.95 -1.78
N TYR A 27 -0.33 0.09 -1.15
CA TYR A 27 -1.07 0.87 -0.18
C TYR A 27 -2.29 1.58 -0.80
N ALA A 28 -2.09 2.29 -1.92
CA ALA A 28 -3.17 3.02 -2.60
C ALA A 28 -4.24 2.06 -3.15
N LEU A 29 -3.84 0.91 -3.70
CA LEU A 29 -4.76 -0.12 -4.16
C LEU A 29 -5.57 -0.71 -3.00
N GLY A 30 -4.91 -0.99 -1.86
CA GLY A 30 -5.57 -1.46 -0.65
C GLY A 30 -6.64 -0.49 -0.14
N LEU A 31 -6.29 0.80 -0.06
CA LEU A 31 -7.24 1.86 0.31
C LEU A 31 -8.37 1.98 -0.71
N ARG A 32 -8.08 1.88 -2.01
CA ARG A 32 -9.10 1.98 -3.06
C ARG A 32 -10.09 0.81 -3.05
N LEU A 33 -9.63 -0.40 -2.76
CA LEU A 33 -10.52 -1.56 -2.58
C LEU A 33 -11.37 -1.38 -1.33
N LEU A 34 -10.78 -0.91 -0.23
CA LEU A 34 -11.51 -0.67 1.01
C LEU A 34 -12.56 0.44 0.85
N SER A 35 -12.25 1.50 0.10
CA SER A 35 -13.19 2.60 -0.19
C SER A 35 -14.32 2.16 -1.12
N ALA A 36 -14.04 1.34 -2.13
CA ALA A 36 -15.05 0.82 -3.05
C ALA A 36 -16.08 -0.10 -2.36
N GLY A 37 -15.72 -0.68 -1.21
CA GLY A 37 -16.65 -1.48 -0.40
C GLY A 37 -17.52 -0.67 0.56
N SER A 38 -17.34 0.66 0.65
CA SER A 38 -18.17 1.51 1.50
C SER A 38 -19.57 1.66 0.89
N PRO A 39 -20.64 1.34 1.63
CA PRO A 39 -21.99 1.69 1.21
C PRO A 39 -22.10 3.22 1.02
N ASP A 40 -22.78 3.64 -0.05
CA ASP A 40 -23.16 5.05 -0.22
C ASP A 40 -24.28 5.36 0.78
N ASP A 41 -23.92 6.09 1.84
CA ASP A 41 -24.86 6.58 2.86
C ASP A 41 -25.37 8.01 2.51
N THR A 42 -25.22 8.44 1.25
CA THR A 42 -25.61 9.77 0.77
C THR A 42 -26.97 9.67 0.08
N GLY A 43 -27.97 10.38 0.59
CA GLY A 43 -29.28 10.49 -0.05
C GLY A 43 -29.23 11.32 -1.33
N ASP A 44 -30.32 11.30 -2.11
CA ASP A 44 -30.47 12.03 -3.39
C ASP A 44 -30.16 13.53 -3.25
N ASP A 45 -30.40 14.08 -2.05
CA ASP A 45 -30.19 15.50 -1.69
C ASP A 45 -28.77 15.81 -1.19
N GLY A 46 -27.85 14.84 -1.18
CA GLY A 46 -26.50 14.98 -0.61
C GLY A 46 -26.43 14.87 0.93
N ALA A 47 -27.57 14.68 1.60
CA ALA A 47 -27.62 14.49 3.04
C ALA A 47 -27.09 13.10 3.43
N VAL A 48 -26.29 13.01 4.49
CA VAL A 48 -25.82 11.72 5.05
C VAL A 48 -27.02 11.05 5.72
N VAL A 49 -27.66 10.12 5.02
CA VAL A 49 -28.78 9.34 5.55
C VAL A 49 -28.19 8.07 6.13
N SER A 50 -28.29 7.90 7.45
CA SER A 50 -27.97 6.62 8.10
C SER A 50 -29.04 5.57 7.77
N GLY A 51 -29.18 5.22 6.49
CA GLY A 51 -29.90 4.05 6.04
C GLY A 51 -29.12 2.79 6.39
N THR A 52 -29.81 1.66 6.48
CA THR A 52 -29.24 0.33 6.71
C THR A 52 -28.01 0.08 5.83
N ARG A 53 -26.82 0.19 6.43
CA ARG A 53 -25.52 -0.14 5.82
C ARG A 53 -25.66 -1.43 5.02
N GLY A 54 -25.61 -1.34 3.69
CA GLY A 54 -25.54 -2.51 2.83
C GLY A 54 -24.38 -3.42 3.22
N ALA A 55 -24.52 -4.72 3.00
CA ALA A 55 -23.44 -5.67 3.28
C ALA A 55 -22.24 -5.35 2.38
N ARG A 56 -21.24 -4.68 2.96
CA ARG A 56 -19.93 -4.42 2.34
C ARG A 56 -19.40 -5.71 1.70
N PRO A 57 -19.02 -5.70 0.41
CA PRO A 57 -18.59 -6.90 -0.28
C PRO A 57 -17.32 -7.46 0.37
N LEU A 58 -17.43 -8.69 0.89
CA LEU A 58 -16.33 -9.40 1.56
C LEU A 58 -15.06 -9.42 0.72
N ALA A 59 -15.21 -9.55 -0.60
CA ALA A 59 -14.09 -9.54 -1.55
C ALA A 59 -13.29 -8.22 -1.52
N ALA A 60 -13.95 -7.07 -1.41
CA ALA A 60 -13.29 -5.76 -1.37
C ALA A 60 -12.52 -5.57 -0.05
N THR A 61 -13.10 -6.04 1.07
CA THR A 61 -12.46 -5.98 2.39
C THR A 61 -11.25 -6.91 2.44
N VAL A 62 -11.39 -8.17 2.04
CA VAL A 62 -10.28 -9.14 2.05
C VAL A 62 -9.16 -8.72 1.10
N GLY A 63 -9.49 -8.25 -0.11
CA GLY A 63 -8.50 -7.76 -1.06
C GLY A 63 -7.73 -6.54 -0.55
N GLY A 64 -8.45 -5.58 0.06
CA GLY A 64 -7.84 -4.40 0.67
C GLY A 64 -6.84 -4.76 1.77
N TYR A 65 -7.25 -5.61 2.71
CA TYR A 65 -6.37 -6.09 3.79
C TYR A 65 -5.19 -6.92 3.28
N ALA A 66 -5.38 -7.74 2.25
CA ALA A 66 -4.28 -8.49 1.64
C ALA A 66 -3.21 -7.55 1.05
N CYS A 67 -3.63 -6.48 0.36
CA CYS A 67 -2.73 -5.46 -0.19
C CYS A 67 -1.91 -4.78 0.91
N LEU A 68 -2.56 -4.39 2.00
CA LEU A 68 -1.90 -3.80 3.17
C LEU A 68 -0.95 -4.79 3.85
N ALA A 69 -1.36 -6.04 4.00
CA ALA A 69 -0.52 -7.08 4.61
C ALA A 69 0.76 -7.32 3.79
N ILE A 70 0.67 -7.33 2.46
CA ILE A 70 1.83 -7.44 1.57
C ILE A 70 2.77 -6.24 1.77
N GLY A 71 2.23 -5.02 1.83
CA GLY A 71 3.03 -3.81 2.08
C GLY A 71 3.74 -3.84 3.43
N VAL A 72 3.03 -4.22 4.50
CA VAL A 72 3.60 -4.38 5.84
C VAL A 72 4.67 -5.46 5.86
N ALA A 73 4.43 -6.62 5.23
CA ALA A 73 5.40 -7.70 5.15
C ALA A 73 6.68 -7.26 4.42
N ALA A 74 6.56 -6.50 3.33
CA ALA A 74 7.71 -5.95 2.61
C ALA A 74 8.55 -5.00 3.48
N VAL A 75 7.90 -4.14 4.27
CA VAL A 75 8.58 -3.25 5.23
C VAL A 75 9.27 -4.06 6.33
N LEU A 76 8.58 -5.01 6.94
CA LEU A 76 9.15 -5.86 8.00
C LEU A 76 10.34 -6.68 7.51
N TYR A 77 10.24 -7.23 6.31
CA TYR A 77 11.34 -7.95 5.68
C TYR A 77 12.54 -7.03 5.38
N SER A 78 12.28 -5.80 4.94
CA SER A 78 13.33 -4.80 4.73
C SER A 78 14.06 -4.48 6.05
N LEU A 79 13.32 -4.30 7.15
CA LEU A 79 13.90 -4.08 8.48
C LEU A 79 14.70 -5.28 8.97
N TYR A 80 14.22 -6.50 8.73
CA TYR A 80 14.93 -7.74 9.03
C TYR A 80 16.31 -7.81 8.37
N LEU A 81 16.41 -7.41 7.09
CA LEU A 81 17.68 -7.39 6.37
C LEU A 81 18.60 -6.22 6.75
N ILE A 82 18.05 -5.08 7.21
CA ILE A 82 18.86 -3.95 7.68
C ILE A 82 19.47 -4.23 9.05
N ILE A 83 18.77 -4.98 9.92
CA ILE A 83 19.18 -5.24 11.29
C ILE A 83 19.97 -6.57 11.36
N PRO A 84 21.30 -6.54 11.51
CA PRO A 84 22.15 -7.73 11.46
C PRO A 84 22.02 -8.65 12.68
N GLN A 85 21.18 -8.32 13.67
CA GLN A 85 20.90 -9.19 14.81
C GLN A 85 19.72 -10.13 14.57
N PHE A 86 18.94 -9.89 13.50
CA PHE A 86 17.77 -10.68 13.18
C PHE A 86 18.04 -11.76 12.13
N HIS A 87 19.14 -11.67 11.38
CA HIS A 87 19.53 -12.64 10.35
C HIS A 87 20.98 -13.10 10.50
#